data_AF-A0A075GT06-F1
#
_entry.id   AF-A0A075GT06-F1
#
_cell.length_a   1.000
_cell.length_b   1.000
_cell.length_c   1.000
_cell.angle_alpha   90.00
_cell.angle_beta   90.00
_cell.angle_gamma   90.00
#
_symmetry.space_group_name_H-M   'P 1'
#
loop_
_entity.id
_entity.type
_entity.pdbx_description
1 polymer ?
#
loop_
_entity_poly.entity_id
_entity_poly.type
_entity_poly.pdbx_seq_one_letter_code
_entity_poly.pdbx_strand_id
1 'polypeptide(L)'
;MSETEQQPPAMGGMFLTMFLMLYIIINPGLRATMGEVAETLLEPRIGFGGAYPAVTILLAGMVMIGGTTVIRHLLVDWQQMAEVQLKMQAYNKALSDARKEGQQSRVQKLMKMQPEILMLQSGMMSNQMKPMVFTMLIAIPIIMWLYEFTAGLPVQALSLPWEPHWVLQDRLWFLPHWIVIYSVMALPFGQILLRGLKLVSALSESRFARLEAEHK
;
A
#
# COMPACT_ATOMS: atom_id res chain seq x y z
N MET A 1 6.49 -22.46 -29.85
CA MET A 1 6.83 -22.75 -28.44
C MET A 1 7.27 -21.43 -27.84
N SER A 2 6.33 -20.66 -27.30
CA SER A 2 6.66 -19.48 -26.49
C SER A 2 6.97 -20.00 -25.10
N GLU A 3 8.23 -19.86 -24.67
CA GLU A 3 8.66 -20.09 -23.29
C GLU A 3 7.79 -19.24 -22.36
N THR A 4 6.76 -19.87 -21.77
CA THR A 4 6.08 -19.32 -20.61
C THR A 4 7.09 -19.39 -19.47
N GLU A 5 7.78 -18.28 -19.25
CA GLU A 5 8.63 -18.07 -18.08
C GLU A 5 7.84 -18.54 -16.85
N GLN A 6 8.33 -19.63 -16.25
CA GLN A 6 7.81 -20.17 -15.01
C GLN A 6 8.11 -19.15 -13.90
N GLN A 7 7.20 -18.20 -13.71
CA GLN A 7 7.22 -17.33 -12.54
C GLN A 7 7.07 -18.22 -11.29
N PRO A 8 8.05 -18.25 -10.38
CA PRO A 8 7.96 -19.06 -9.19
C PRO A 8 6.75 -18.61 -8.37
N PRO A 9 6.12 -19.52 -7.59
CA PRO A 9 4.98 -19.19 -6.77
C PRO A 9 5.32 -18.03 -5.82
N ALA A 10 4.33 -17.18 -5.55
CA ALA A 10 4.33 -15.99 -4.68
C ALA A 10 5.02 -16.11 -3.32
N MET A 11 5.34 -17.34 -2.93
CA MET A 11 6.15 -17.72 -1.78
C MET A 11 7.40 -16.85 -1.66
N GLY A 12 8.18 -16.63 -2.73
CA GLY A 12 9.40 -15.84 -2.66
C GLY A 12 9.18 -14.38 -2.20
N GLY A 13 8.17 -13.71 -2.75
CA GLY A 13 7.83 -12.33 -2.37
C GLY A 13 7.27 -12.21 -0.96
N MET A 14 6.43 -13.16 -0.54
CA MET A 14 5.91 -13.20 0.84
C MET A 14 6.99 -13.53 1.87
N PHE A 15 7.88 -14.48 1.58
CA PHE A 15 9.00 -14.77 2.48
C PHE A 15 9.96 -13.58 2.58
N LEU A 16 10.19 -12.87 1.47
CA LEU A 16 10.99 -11.66 1.48
C LEU A 16 10.37 -10.55 2.35
N THR A 17 9.07 -10.27 2.19
CA THR A 17 8.38 -9.24 3.00
C THR A 17 8.37 -9.61 4.48
N MET A 18 8.08 -10.87 4.81
CA MET A 18 8.07 -11.35 6.19
C MET A 18 9.45 -11.34 6.82
N PHE A 19 10.48 -11.79 6.09
CA PHE A 19 11.86 -11.74 6.57
C PHE A 19 12.30 -10.30 6.82
N LEU A 20 11.96 -9.38 5.91
CA LEU A 20 12.31 -7.97 6.03
C LEU A 20 11.59 -7.30 7.21
N MET A 21 10.30 -7.60 7.43
CA MET A 21 9.58 -7.15 8.63
C MET A 21 10.23 -7.66 9.91
N LEU A 22 10.53 -8.96 9.98
CA LEU A 22 11.16 -9.58 11.15
C LEU A 22 12.55 -8.97 11.41
N TYR A 23 13.33 -8.75 10.36
CA TYR A 23 14.65 -8.15 10.42
C TYR A 23 14.62 -6.72 10.98
N ILE A 24 13.65 -5.91 10.55
CA ILE A 24 13.46 -4.54 11.06
C ILE A 24 13.05 -4.55 12.53
N ILE A 25 12.15 -5.45 12.94
CA ILE A 25 11.69 -5.51 14.33
C ILE A 25 12.83 -5.96 15.27
N ILE A 26 13.60 -6.97 14.86
CA ILE A 26 14.70 -7.53 15.65
C ILE A 26 15.86 -6.55 15.79
N ASN A 27 16.13 -5.72 14.78
CA ASN A 27 17.27 -4.81 14.78
C ASN A 27 16.87 -3.40 15.24
N PRO A 28 17.07 -3.04 16.52
CA PRO A 28 16.78 -1.69 17.01
C PRO A 28 17.65 -0.63 16.33
N GLY A 29 18.88 -0.98 15.93
CA GLY A 29 19.78 -0.07 15.23
C GLY A 29 19.22 0.36 13.88
N LEU A 30 18.65 -0.57 13.10
CA LEU A 30 17.99 -0.22 11.84
C LEU A 30 16.78 0.69 12.01
N ARG A 31 16.01 0.49 13.09
CA ARG A 31 14.87 1.38 13.38
C ARG A 31 15.34 2.78 13.74
N ALA A 32 16.38 2.90 14.56
CA ALA A 32 16.97 4.18 14.92
C ALA A 32 17.58 4.89 13.69
N THR A 33 18.36 4.19 12.86
CA THR A 33 18.93 4.81 11.65
C THR A 33 17.87 5.21 10.64
N MET A 34 16.80 4.42 10.48
CA MET A 34 15.66 4.80 9.65
C MET A 34 14.96 6.06 10.19
N GLY A 35 14.81 6.17 11.52
CA GLY A 35 14.31 7.36 12.20
C GLY A 35 15.18 8.59 11.92
N GLU A 36 16.49 8.48 12.14
CA GLU A 36 17.47 9.56 11.95
C GLU A 36 17.56 10.03 10.48
N VAL A 37 17.49 9.11 9.52
CA VAL A 37 17.43 9.45 8.09
C VAL A 37 16.16 10.20 7.76
N ALA A 38 15.03 9.80 8.32
CA ALA A 38 13.77 10.52 8.14
C ALA A 38 13.82 11.88 8.85
N GLU A 39 14.41 11.98 10.04
CA GLU A 39 14.60 13.22 10.79
C GLU A 39 15.41 14.24 9.99
N THR A 40 16.61 13.87 9.54
CA THR A 40 17.48 14.77 8.75
C THR A 40 16.85 15.26 7.45
N LEU A 41 15.95 14.48 6.84
CA LEU A 41 15.25 14.86 5.62
C LEU A 41 13.96 15.67 5.86
N LEU A 42 13.23 15.34 6.93
CA LEU A 42 11.88 15.85 7.17
C LEU A 42 11.85 16.96 8.22
N GLU A 43 12.63 16.87 9.29
CA GLU A 43 12.67 17.88 10.36
C GLU A 43 12.95 19.30 9.81
N PRO A 44 13.92 19.54 8.89
CA PRO A 44 14.18 20.88 8.38
C PRO A 44 13.06 21.43 7.49
N ARG A 45 12.25 20.55 6.89
CA ARG A 45 11.22 20.93 5.90
C ARG A 45 9.82 21.00 6.49
N ILE A 46 9.50 20.11 7.42
CA ILE A 46 8.14 19.92 7.94
C ILE A 46 8.09 19.89 9.47
N GLY A 47 9.23 19.90 10.18
CA GLY A 47 9.27 19.87 11.64
C GLY A 47 8.82 21.17 12.31
N PHE A 48 8.92 22.32 11.62
CA PHE A 48 8.55 23.66 12.13
C PHE A 48 9.04 23.96 13.56
N GLY A 49 10.17 23.37 13.97
CA GLY A 49 10.69 23.48 15.34
C GLY A 49 9.72 23.01 16.45
N GLY A 50 8.73 22.17 16.13
CA GLY A 50 7.72 21.70 17.08
C GLY A 50 6.57 22.68 17.35
N ALA A 51 6.51 23.83 16.67
CA ALA A 51 5.48 24.85 16.90
C ALA A 51 4.08 24.43 16.42
N TYR A 52 3.99 23.60 15.37
CA TYR A 52 2.72 23.16 14.79
C TYR A 52 2.65 21.63 14.61
N PRO A 53 2.54 20.85 15.72
CA PRO A 53 2.56 19.38 15.67
C PRO A 53 1.52 18.79 14.72
N ALA A 54 0.30 19.34 14.70
CA ALA A 54 -0.77 18.85 13.84
C ALA A 54 -0.46 18.99 12.33
N VAL A 55 0.18 20.09 11.94
CA VAL A 55 0.55 20.36 10.54
C VAL A 55 1.72 19.46 10.13
N THR A 56 2.71 19.28 11.00
CA THR A 56 3.83 18.35 10.77
C THR A 56 3.34 16.92 10.56
N ILE A 57 2.44 16.43 11.42
CA ILE A 57 1.85 15.09 11.32
C ILE A 57 1.09 14.93 9.98
N LEU A 58 0.33 15.95 9.58
CA LEU A 58 -0.42 15.94 8.32
C LEU A 58 0.53 15.88 7.11
N LEU A 59 1.56 16.71 7.07
CA LEU A 59 2.55 16.72 5.98
C LEU A 59 3.33 15.41 5.92
N ALA A 60 3.71 14.85 7.06
CA ALA A 60 4.34 13.54 7.14
C ALA A 60 3.46 12.44 6.53
N GLY A 61 2.17 12.45 6.86
CA GLY A 61 1.18 11.55 6.26
C GLY A 61 0.99 11.76 4.77
N MET A 62 0.99 13.00 4.30
CA MET A 62 0.91 13.31 2.87
C MET A 62 2.12 12.76 2.11
N VAL A 63 3.33 12.95 2.64
CA VAL A 63 4.58 12.43 2.05
C VAL A 63 4.57 10.90 2.05
N MET A 64 4.17 10.28 3.16
CA MET A 64 4.10 8.82 3.27
C MET A 64 3.08 8.24 2.27
N ILE A 65 1.85 8.74 2.26
CA ILE A 65 0.79 8.25 1.36
C ILE A 65 1.13 8.55 -0.10
N GLY A 66 1.63 9.75 -0.39
CA GLY A 66 2.07 10.13 -1.72
C GLY A 66 3.17 9.20 -2.23
N GLY A 67 4.25 9.05 -1.46
CA GLY A 67 5.39 8.20 -1.83
C GLY A 67 5.00 6.73 -2.01
N THR A 68 4.23 6.17 -1.07
CA THR A 68 3.77 4.78 -1.16
C THR A 68 2.83 4.55 -2.34
N THR A 69 1.98 5.52 -2.67
CA THR A 69 1.07 5.42 -3.82
C THR A 69 1.81 5.53 -5.14
N VAL A 70 2.78 6.45 -5.27
CA VAL A 70 3.60 6.59 -6.47
C VAL A 70 4.38 5.32 -6.74
N ILE A 71 5.05 4.78 -5.72
CA ILE A 71 5.78 3.50 -5.85
C ILE A 71 4.84 2.37 -6.26
N ARG A 72 3.68 2.26 -5.61
CA ARG A 72 2.70 1.24 -5.97
C ARG A 72 2.24 1.39 -7.42
N HIS A 73 2.01 2.62 -7.87
CA HIS A 73 1.58 2.86 -9.25
C HIS A 73 2.66 2.49 -10.28
N LEU A 74 3.93 2.75 -9.99
CA LEU A 74 5.05 2.42 -10.88
C LEU A 74 5.38 0.93 -10.91
N LEU A 75 5.22 0.23 -9.78
CA LEU A 75 5.64 -1.18 -9.65
C LEU A 75 4.52 -2.19 -9.93
N VAL A 76 3.25 -1.77 -9.86
CA VAL A 76 2.10 -2.67 -10.07
C VAL A 76 1.57 -2.51 -11.48
N ASP A 77 1.58 -3.62 -12.22
CA ASP A 77 0.86 -3.73 -13.49
C ASP A 77 -0.63 -4.02 -13.21
N TRP A 78 -1.44 -2.97 -13.36
CA TRP A 78 -2.89 -3.03 -13.15
C TRP A 78 -3.63 -3.77 -14.26
N GLN A 79 -3.08 -3.82 -15.47
CA GLN A 79 -3.69 -4.48 -16.62
C GLN A 79 -3.60 -6.00 -16.47
N GLN A 80 -2.41 -6.51 -16.14
CA GLN A 80 -2.21 -7.94 -15.87
C GLN A 80 -3.09 -8.42 -14.71
N MET A 81 -3.22 -7.61 -13.66
CA MET A 81 -4.12 -7.93 -12.54
C MET A 81 -5.58 -8.05 -12.97
N ALA A 82 -6.08 -7.10 -13.76
CA ALA A 82 -7.45 -7.11 -14.25
C ALA A 82 -7.72 -8.34 -15.14
N GLU A 83 -6.79 -8.68 -16.04
CA GLU A 83 -6.94 -9.84 -16.91
C GLU A 83 -6.96 -11.16 -16.12
N VAL A 84 -6.06 -11.34 -15.16
CA VAL A 84 -6.04 -12.54 -14.30
C VAL A 84 -7.32 -12.60 -13.45
N GLN A 85 -7.80 -11.47 -12.94
CA GLN A 85 -9.05 -11.42 -12.18
C GLN A 85 -10.26 -11.84 -13.02
N LEU A 86 -10.34 -11.40 -14.28
CA LEU A 86 -11.38 -11.82 -15.22
C LEU A 86 -11.30 -13.32 -15.53
N LYS A 87 -10.09 -13.85 -15.80
CA LYS A 87 -9.86 -15.29 -16.00
C LYS A 87 -10.30 -16.12 -14.79
N MET A 88 -10.00 -15.64 -13.58
CA MET A 88 -10.40 -16.29 -12.32
C MET A 88 -11.93 -16.29 -12.15
N GLN A 89 -12.59 -15.18 -12.45
CA GLN A 89 -14.06 -15.09 -12.40
C GLN A 89 -14.71 -16.02 -13.43
N ALA A 90 -14.21 -16.04 -14.66
CA ALA A 90 -14.69 -16.94 -15.71
C ALA A 90 -14.51 -18.41 -15.34
N TYR A 91 -13.36 -18.78 -14.77
CA TYR A 91 -13.08 -20.14 -14.29
C TYR A 91 -14.05 -20.55 -13.17
N ASN A 92 -14.21 -19.71 -12.14
CA ASN A 92 -15.11 -20.01 -11.02
C ASN A 92 -16.57 -20.15 -11.47
N LYS A 93 -16.99 -19.31 -12.43
CA LYS A 93 -18.33 -19.41 -13.04
C LYS A 93 -18.48 -20.72 -13.82
N ALA A 94 -17.54 -21.03 -14.71
CA ALA A 94 -17.56 -22.28 -15.49
C ALA A 94 -17.57 -23.53 -14.60
N LEU A 95 -16.82 -23.52 -13.48
CA LEU A 95 -16.80 -24.60 -12.51
C LEU A 95 -18.13 -24.74 -11.77
N SER A 96 -18.75 -23.62 -11.38
CA SER A 96 -20.09 -23.60 -10.77
C SER A 96 -21.14 -24.14 -11.72
N ASP A 97 -21.13 -23.70 -12.97
CA ASP A 97 -22.09 -24.10 -14.00
C ASP A 97 -21.92 -25.59 -14.34
N ALA A 98 -20.68 -26.07 -14.52
CA ALA A 98 -20.40 -27.49 -14.76
C ALA A 98 -20.84 -28.40 -13.60
N ARG A 99 -20.77 -27.93 -12.34
CA ARG A 99 -21.28 -28.64 -11.17
C ARG A 99 -22.81 -28.67 -11.14
N LYS A 100 -23.47 -27.56 -11.45
CA LYS A 100 -24.94 -27.47 -11.52
C LYS A 100 -25.53 -28.33 -12.63
N GLU A 101 -24.85 -28.40 -13.78
CA GLU A 101 -25.24 -29.21 -14.93
C GLU A 101 -24.95 -30.71 -14.75
N GLY A 102 -24.26 -31.12 -13.67
CA GLY A 102 -23.91 -32.53 -13.41
C GLY A 102 -22.90 -33.13 -14.39
N GLN A 103 -22.20 -32.30 -15.18
CA GLN A 103 -21.32 -32.76 -16.25
C GLN A 103 -19.91 -33.11 -15.71
N GLN A 104 -19.77 -34.35 -15.24
CA GLN A 104 -18.53 -34.85 -14.62
C GLN A 104 -17.28 -34.71 -15.53
N SER A 105 -17.44 -34.86 -16.84
CA SER A 105 -16.33 -34.70 -17.81
C SER A 105 -15.81 -33.25 -17.87
N ARG A 106 -16.71 -32.26 -17.85
CA ARG A 106 -16.35 -30.84 -17.82
C ARG A 106 -15.71 -30.45 -16.48
N VAL A 107 -16.24 -30.95 -15.37
CA VAL A 107 -15.65 -30.75 -14.04
C VAL A 107 -14.23 -31.30 -13.98
N GLN A 108 -13.99 -32.52 -14.45
CA GLN A 108 -12.64 -33.09 -14.48
C GLN A 108 -11.68 -32.29 -15.37
N LYS A 109 -12.14 -31.78 -16.52
CA LYS A 109 -11.32 -30.93 -17.39
C LYS A 109 -10.95 -29.60 -16.72
N LEU A 110 -11.88 -28.97 -16.01
CA LEU A 110 -11.63 -27.75 -15.25
C LEU A 110 -10.71 -27.99 -14.05
N MET A 111 -10.88 -29.12 -13.34
CA MET A 111 -9.97 -29.50 -12.25
C MET A 111 -8.54 -29.72 -12.72
N LYS A 112 -8.34 -30.23 -13.96
CA LYS A 112 -7.00 -30.32 -14.55
C LYS A 112 -6.35 -28.95 -14.81
N MET A 113 -7.14 -27.88 -14.98
CA MET A 113 -6.65 -26.50 -15.11
C MET A 113 -6.45 -25.81 -13.75
N GLN A 114 -6.90 -26.42 -12.65
CA GLN A 114 -6.74 -25.85 -11.31
C GLN A 114 -5.29 -25.45 -10.98
N PRO A 115 -4.25 -26.25 -11.30
CA PRO A 115 -2.86 -25.86 -11.06
C PRO A 115 -2.45 -24.59 -11.82
N GLU A 116 -2.91 -24.43 -13.06
CA GLU A 116 -2.64 -23.24 -13.87
C GLU A 116 -3.30 -21.99 -13.28
N ILE A 117 -4.56 -22.11 -12.84
CA ILE A 117 -5.28 -21.03 -12.16
C ILE A 117 -4.61 -20.66 -10.84
N LEU A 118 -4.15 -21.64 -10.07
CA LEU A 118 -3.37 -21.41 -8.84
C LEU A 118 -2.05 -20.71 -9.15
N MET A 119 -1.37 -21.06 -10.24
CA MET A 119 -0.14 -20.41 -10.67
C MET A 119 -0.41 -18.94 -11.04
N LEU A 120 -1.48 -18.66 -11.80
CA LEU A 120 -1.91 -17.29 -12.12
C LEU A 120 -2.24 -16.48 -10.86
N GLN A 121 -2.93 -17.08 -9.89
CA GLN A 121 -3.22 -16.45 -8.59
C GLN A 121 -1.93 -16.14 -7.82
N SER A 122 -0.98 -17.06 -7.85
CA SER A 122 0.33 -16.90 -7.22
C SER A 122 1.12 -15.76 -7.87
N GLY A 123 1.17 -15.70 -9.21
CA GLY A 123 1.80 -14.60 -9.93
C GLY A 123 1.21 -13.24 -9.54
N MET A 124 -0.13 -13.15 -9.42
CA MET A 124 -0.79 -11.93 -8.96
C MET A 124 -0.39 -11.54 -7.53
N MET A 125 -0.31 -12.49 -6.61
CA MET A 125 0.13 -12.24 -5.24
C MET A 125 1.58 -11.78 -5.20
N SER A 126 2.47 -12.39 -5.98
CA SER A 126 3.88 -11.98 -6.12
C SER A 126 4.00 -10.52 -6.59
N ASN A 127 3.19 -10.15 -7.60
CA ASN A 127 3.17 -8.79 -8.13
C ASN A 127 2.72 -7.74 -7.09
N GLN A 128 1.88 -8.14 -6.13
CA GLN A 128 1.46 -7.29 -5.00
C GLN A 128 2.50 -7.20 -3.88
N MET A 129 3.37 -8.19 -3.74
CA MET A 129 4.37 -8.20 -2.69
C MET A 129 5.55 -7.27 -3.00
N LYS A 130 5.91 -7.14 -4.29
CA LYS A 130 6.95 -6.20 -4.73
C LYS A 130 6.74 -4.78 -4.17
N PRO A 131 5.62 -4.09 -4.43
CA PRO A 131 5.41 -2.75 -3.89
C PRO A 131 5.35 -2.75 -2.38
N MET A 132 4.88 -3.83 -1.72
CA MET A 132 4.78 -3.88 -0.28
C MET A 132 6.13 -3.64 0.40
N VAL A 133 7.20 -4.32 -0.03
CA VAL A 133 8.57 -4.12 0.49
C VAL A 133 9.00 -2.66 0.37
N PHE A 134 8.83 -2.08 -0.81
CA PHE A 134 9.22 -0.68 -1.04
C PHE A 134 8.36 0.31 -0.25
N THR A 135 7.05 0.07 -0.14
CA THR A 135 6.18 0.92 0.68
C THR A 135 6.56 0.87 2.15
N MET A 136 7.02 -0.27 2.67
CA MET A 136 7.52 -0.39 4.04
C MET A 136 8.83 0.39 4.25
N LEU A 137 9.74 0.35 3.28
CA LEU A 137 10.99 1.12 3.32
C LEU A 137 10.75 2.64 3.35
N ILE A 138 9.58 3.12 2.91
CA ILE A 138 9.16 4.51 3.06
C ILE A 138 8.41 4.73 4.38
N ALA A 139 7.42 3.86 4.65
CA ALA A 139 6.51 4.05 5.77
C ALA A 139 7.22 3.94 7.12
N ILE A 140 8.12 2.97 7.29
CA ILE A 140 8.76 2.69 8.57
C ILE A 140 9.66 3.86 9.03
N PRO A 141 10.58 4.40 8.21
CA PRO A 141 11.34 5.60 8.59
C PRO A 141 10.46 6.75 9.05
N ILE A 142 9.40 7.05 8.30
CA ILE A 142 8.48 8.15 8.62
C ILE A 142 7.75 7.90 9.95
N ILE A 143 7.28 6.68 10.18
CA ILE A 143 6.60 6.29 11.43
C ILE A 143 7.55 6.38 12.62
N MET A 144 8.80 5.92 12.48
CA MET A 144 9.80 5.97 13.55
C MET A 144 10.19 7.41 13.88
N TRP A 145 10.42 8.23 12.86
CA TRP A 145 10.66 9.65 13.07
C TRP A 145 9.46 10.36 13.70
N LEU A 146 8.23 10.05 13.29
CA LEU A 146 7.03 10.64 13.88
C LEU A 146 6.89 10.28 15.37
N TYR A 147 7.31 9.07 15.75
CA TYR A 147 7.37 8.65 17.15
C TYR A 147 8.36 9.51 17.95
N GLU A 148 9.58 9.70 17.45
CA GLU A 148 10.61 10.52 18.10
C GLU A 148 10.22 12.00 18.15
N PHE A 149 9.70 12.53 17.04
CA PHE A 149 9.19 13.90 16.95
C PHE A 149 8.09 14.15 17.99
N THR A 150 7.09 13.28 18.08
CA THR A 150 6.00 13.44 19.06
C THR A 150 6.47 13.29 20.50
N ALA A 151 7.51 12.48 20.75
CA ALA A 151 8.12 12.34 22.08
C ALA A 151 8.98 13.56 22.46
N GLY A 152 9.62 14.21 21.48
CA GLY A 152 10.46 15.40 21.67
C GLY A 152 9.70 16.72 21.78
N LEU A 153 8.36 16.72 21.64
CA LEU A 153 7.57 17.95 21.76
C LEU A 153 7.59 18.50 23.19
N PRO A 154 7.73 19.83 23.38
CA PRO A 154 7.72 20.46 24.70
C PRO A 154 6.38 20.28 25.42
N VAL A 155 5.29 20.15 24.66
CA VAL A 155 3.97 19.77 25.16
C VAL A 155 3.56 18.50 24.43
N GLN A 156 3.64 17.36 25.12
CA GLN A 156 3.26 16.04 24.59
C GLN A 156 1.73 15.84 24.57
N ALA A 157 0.95 16.91 24.51
CA ALA A 157 -0.50 16.89 24.49
C ALA A 157 -1.02 17.81 23.38
N LEU A 158 -2.01 17.32 22.64
CA LEU A 158 -2.70 18.10 21.61
C LEU A 158 -4.10 18.46 22.10
N SER A 159 -4.49 19.72 21.92
CA SER A 159 -5.84 20.17 22.21
C SER A 159 -6.76 19.90 21.02
N LEU A 160 -7.62 18.90 21.16
CA LEU A 160 -8.61 18.52 20.15
C LEU A 160 -9.97 19.18 20.47
N PRO A 161 -10.86 19.38 19.48
CA PRO A 161 -12.18 19.98 19.69
C PRO A 161 -13.05 19.24 20.72
N TRP A 162 -12.77 17.96 20.94
CA TRP A 162 -13.49 17.08 21.87
C TRP A 162 -12.72 16.73 23.15
N GLU A 163 -11.39 16.95 23.19
CA GLU A 163 -10.57 16.69 24.37
C GLU A 163 -9.39 17.69 24.41
N PRO A 164 -9.38 18.65 25.35
CA PRO A 164 -8.34 19.68 25.44
C PRO A 164 -6.94 19.15 25.79
N HIS A 165 -6.84 17.98 26.43
CA HIS A 165 -5.59 17.40 26.91
C HIS A 165 -5.37 15.96 26.41
N TRP A 166 -5.25 15.80 25.08
CA TRP A 166 -4.97 14.49 24.49
C TRP A 166 -3.47 14.19 24.49
N VAL A 167 -2.99 13.39 25.45
CA VAL A 167 -1.58 12.99 25.57
C VAL A 167 -1.18 12.10 24.40
N LEU A 168 -0.22 12.56 23.58
CA LEU A 168 0.20 11.92 22.33
C LEU A 168 0.88 10.54 22.55
N GLN A 169 1.53 10.39 23.70
CA GLN A 169 2.39 9.24 24.03
C GLN A 169 1.63 8.16 24.80
N ASP A 170 0.44 8.50 25.31
CA ASP A 170 -0.43 7.56 25.97
C ASP A 170 -1.05 6.59 24.95
N ARG A 171 -1.55 5.45 25.45
CA ARG A 171 -1.97 4.32 24.61
C ARG A 171 -3.48 4.15 24.67
N LEU A 172 -4.11 4.25 23.50
CA LEU A 172 -5.48 3.77 23.33
C LEU A 172 -5.44 2.27 23.02
N TRP A 173 -5.72 1.45 24.04
CA TRP A 173 -5.72 -0.03 23.97
C TRP A 173 -4.36 -0.63 23.59
N PHE A 174 -4.04 -0.65 22.30
CA PHE A 174 -2.79 -1.15 21.72
C PHE A 174 -2.05 -0.12 20.87
N LEU A 175 -2.72 0.96 20.46
CA LEU A 175 -2.16 2.00 19.58
C LEU A 175 -1.84 3.26 20.39
N PRO A 176 -0.63 3.83 20.23
CA PRO A 176 -0.34 5.17 20.71
C PRO A 176 -1.31 6.21 20.14
N HIS A 177 -1.65 7.20 20.95
CA HIS A 177 -2.56 8.29 20.58
C HIS A 177 -2.11 9.10 19.36
N TRP A 178 -0.81 9.29 19.17
CA TRP A 178 -0.29 9.94 17.96
C TRP A 178 -0.61 9.17 16.68
N ILE A 179 -0.69 7.83 16.72
CA ILE A 179 -1.10 7.01 15.55
C ILE A 179 -2.56 7.29 15.21
N VAL A 180 -3.41 7.49 16.22
CA VAL A 180 -4.82 7.81 16.03
C VAL A 180 -4.97 9.17 15.35
N ILE A 181 -4.28 10.20 15.88
CA ILE A 181 -4.30 11.55 15.28
C ILE A 181 -3.75 11.51 13.86
N TYR A 182 -2.62 10.84 13.65
CA TYR A 182 -2.05 10.60 12.34
C TYR A 182 -3.07 9.96 11.39
N SER A 183 -3.75 8.90 11.82
CA SER A 183 -4.70 8.18 10.97
C SER A 183 -5.90 9.04 10.61
N VAL A 184 -6.48 9.76 11.57
CA VAL A 184 -7.63 10.65 11.33
C VAL A 184 -7.26 11.79 10.37
N MET A 185 -6.03 12.31 10.45
CA MET A 185 -5.54 13.35 9.54
C MET A 185 -5.16 12.81 8.15
N ALA A 186 -4.56 11.63 8.08
CA ALA A 186 -3.99 11.07 6.85
C ALA A 186 -5.02 10.29 6.01
N LEU A 187 -6.03 9.66 6.62
CA LEU A 187 -7.05 8.87 5.89
C LEU A 187 -7.84 9.71 4.87
N PRO A 188 -8.37 10.92 5.20
CA PRO A 188 -9.05 11.76 4.21
C PRO A 188 -8.13 12.16 3.06
N PHE A 189 -6.85 12.41 3.35
CA PHE A 189 -5.86 12.72 2.32
C PHE A 189 -5.64 11.55 1.35
N GLY A 190 -5.55 10.32 1.87
CA GLY A 190 -5.49 9.12 1.05
C GLY A 190 -6.69 8.99 0.11
N GLN A 191 -7.90 9.29 0.59
CA GLN A 191 -9.10 9.28 -0.25
C GLN A 191 -9.05 10.34 -1.36
N ILE A 192 -8.57 11.54 -1.05
CA ILE A 192 -8.40 12.63 -2.03
C ILE A 192 -7.39 12.22 -3.11
N LEU A 193 -6.25 11.65 -2.70
CA LEU A 193 -5.19 11.25 -3.63
C LEU A 193 -5.65 10.13 -4.57
N LEU A 194 -6.37 9.13 -4.05
CA LEU A 194 -6.98 8.05 -4.85
C LEU A 194 -8.00 8.60 -5.85
N ARG A 195 -8.85 9.53 -5.43
CA ARG A 195 -9.82 10.18 -6.33
C ARG A 195 -9.11 11.04 -7.38
N GLY A 196 -8.06 11.78 -7.00
CA GLY A 196 -7.25 12.58 -7.90
C GLY A 196 -6.60 11.74 -8.99
N LEU A 197 -6.00 10.61 -8.62
CA LEU A 197 -5.41 9.66 -9.59
C LEU A 197 -6.45 9.13 -10.58
N LYS A 198 -7.65 8.77 -10.09
CA LYS A 198 -8.75 8.31 -10.94
C LYS A 198 -9.25 9.39 -11.90
N LEU A 199 -9.27 10.66 -11.46
CA LEU A 199 -9.62 11.78 -12.32
C LEU A 199 -8.57 12.01 -13.41
N VAL A 200 -7.29 11.96 -13.04
CA VAL A 200 -6.18 12.12 -14.00
C VAL A 200 -6.18 10.99 -15.03
N SER A 201 -6.41 9.74 -14.62
CA SER A 201 -6.49 8.62 -15.57
C SER A 201 -7.67 8.77 -16.54
N ALA A 202 -8.85 9.17 -16.06
CA ALA A 202 -10.02 9.41 -16.91
C ALA A 202 -9.83 10.62 -17.85
N LEU A 203 -9.16 11.68 -17.38
CA LEU A 203 -8.80 12.84 -18.20
C LEU A 203 -7.76 12.49 -19.26
N SER A 204 -6.80 11.62 -18.94
CA SER A 204 -5.82 11.10 -19.89
C SER A 204 -6.51 10.32 -21.01
N GLU A 205 -7.35 9.33 -20.69
CA GLU A 205 -8.12 8.56 -21.68
C GLU A 205 -8.96 9.46 -22.59
N SER A 206 -9.65 10.46 -22.03
CA SER A 206 -10.44 11.40 -22.83
C SER A 206 -9.61 12.34 -23.70
N ARG A 207 -8.38 12.70 -23.30
CA ARG A 207 -7.44 13.46 -24.13
C ARG A 207 -6.90 12.63 -25.30
N PHE A 208 -6.55 11.36 -25.08
CA PHE A 208 -6.09 10.48 -26.16
C PHE A 208 -7.22 10.16 -27.16
N ALA A 209 -8.44 9.89 -26.69
CA ALA A 209 -9.60 9.68 -27.56
C ALA A 209 -9.94 10.90 -28.44
N ARG A 210 -9.69 12.12 -27.94
CA ARG A 210 -9.85 13.35 -28.74
C ARG A 210 -8.76 13.54 -29.79
N LEU A 211 -7.51 13.18 -29.49
CA LEU A 211 -6.39 13.27 -30.43
C LEU A 211 -6.51 12.25 -31.57
N GLU A 212 -7.03 11.05 -31.30
CA GLU A 212 -7.33 10.06 -32.35
C GLU A 212 -8.50 10.49 -33.25
N ALA A 213 -9.44 11.27 -32.73
CA ALA A 213 -10.55 11.82 -33.51
C ALA A 213 -10.14 13.03 -34.37
N GLU A 214 -9.07 13.73 -34.02
CA GLU A 214 -8.51 14.86 -34.80
C GLU A 214 -7.59 14.39 -35.94
N HIS A 215 -7.04 13.18 -35.85
CA HIS A 215 -6.16 12.57 -36.85
C HIS A 215 -6.87 11.64 -37.84
N LYS A 216 -8.20 11.64 -37.87
CA LYS A 216 -9.04 10.85 -38.77
C LYS A 216 -9.95 11.73 -39.61
#